data_AF-A0AAW4XTC0-F1
#
_entry.id   AF-A0AAW4XTC0-F1
#
_cell.length_a   1.000
_cell.length_b   1.000
_cell.length_c   1.000
_cell.angle_alpha   90.00
_cell.angle_beta   90.00
_cell.angle_gamma   90.00
#
_symmetry.space_group_name_H-M   'P 1'
#
loop_
_entity.id
_entity.type
_entity.pdbx_description
1 polymer ?
#
loop_
_entity_poly.entity_id
_entity_poly.type
_entity_poly.pdbx_seq_one_letter_code
_entity_poly.pdbx_strand_id
1 'polypeptide(L)'
;MAAKPLFIKKLALLVAIEAVSGTIVVPVAADAIKVSDVTLTPIEGDEVEEGIVMPHFGASESTLVTLYRKIAFSVGFAGVGVAGTIPGYATLLRACAASATNTAAPDPDAKTVFAPVTDDIESVTIYAVMDKQLYKMAGARGNCKIAVDAKQIPKYQFEFTGGFFPVEVVANMPAVNYSKFQKPIGVNKLNTTLAIDGYEAAASSFQFDFGNQVVKQDLMSIDATEITGRSSTLNVTFRNTSADVKDWIEMARVGAKVPVLLTHGQAATNTVSISAPLAQIGKPTFSDADGIQMVEIPMRLVPSDAGNDEWAITV
;
A
#
# COMPACT_ATOMS: atom_id res chain seq x y z
N MET A 1 -8.76 22.97 35.03
CA MET A 1 -9.62 21.95 34.37
C MET A 1 -8.74 20.76 34.07
N ALA A 2 -9.05 19.55 34.55
CA ALA A 2 -8.20 18.39 34.28
C ALA A 2 -8.26 18.03 32.79
N ALA A 3 -7.11 17.84 32.15
CA ALA A 3 -7.05 17.39 30.77
C ALA A 3 -7.71 16.00 30.68
N LYS A 4 -8.72 15.85 29.81
CA LYS A 4 -9.33 14.54 29.54
C LYS A 4 -8.38 13.72 28.66
N PRO A 5 -8.24 12.40 28.89
CA PRO A 5 -7.44 11.55 28.01
C PRO A 5 -8.07 11.46 26.62
N LEU A 6 -7.23 11.39 25.59
CA LEU A 6 -7.62 11.15 24.20
C LEU A 6 -7.50 9.66 23.87
N PHE A 7 -8.46 9.10 23.15
CA PHE A 7 -8.49 7.67 22.83
C PHE A 7 -8.12 7.37 21.37
N ILE A 8 -6.97 6.74 21.16
CA ILE A 8 -6.51 6.35 19.80
C ILE A 8 -7.45 5.36 19.10
N LYS A 9 -8.13 4.48 19.85
CA LYS A 9 -9.14 3.55 19.30
C LYS A 9 -10.41 4.25 18.79
N LYS A 10 -10.56 5.56 19.04
CA LYS A 10 -11.61 6.42 18.47
C LYS A 10 -11.04 7.25 17.30
N LEU A 11 -10.51 6.55 16.31
CA LEU A 11 -10.00 7.13 15.08
C LEU A 11 -11.03 6.96 13.96
N ALA A 12 -11.26 8.03 13.20
CA ALA A 12 -11.87 7.95 11.88
C ALA A 12 -10.87 8.43 10.83
N LEU A 13 -10.61 7.61 9.81
CA LEU A 13 -9.75 7.96 8.68
C LEU A 13 -10.61 8.18 7.43
N LEU A 14 -10.45 9.33 6.79
CA LEU A 14 -11.13 9.67 5.55
C LEU A 14 -10.11 10.12 4.50
N VAL A 15 -10.28 9.70 3.25
CA VAL A 15 -9.34 9.99 2.17
C VAL A 15 -10.07 10.39 0.90
N ALA A 16 -9.78 11.59 0.41
CA ALA A 16 -10.38 12.15 -0.81
C ALA A 16 -9.29 12.45 -1.85
N ILE A 17 -9.59 12.23 -3.12
CA ILE A 17 -8.68 12.56 -4.24
C ILE A 17 -8.68 14.06 -4.46
N GLU A 18 -7.49 14.60 -4.73
CA GLU A 18 -7.30 16.02 -5.02
C GLU A 18 -7.44 16.29 -6.52
N ALA A 19 -8.20 17.31 -6.89
CA ALA A 19 -8.22 17.80 -8.28
C ALA A 19 -6.93 18.57 -8.63
N VAL A 20 -6.32 19.19 -7.63
CA VAL A 20 -5.03 19.90 -7.71
C VAL A 20 -4.21 19.50 -6.49
N SER A 21 -3.02 18.96 -6.71
CA SER A 21 -2.16 18.47 -5.63
C SER A 21 -1.88 19.55 -4.57
N GLY A 22 -2.00 19.17 -3.30
CA GLY A 22 -1.78 20.07 -2.16
C GLY A 22 -2.99 20.94 -1.80
N THR A 23 -4.08 20.89 -2.57
CA THR A 23 -5.32 21.60 -2.24
C THR A 23 -6.24 20.71 -1.43
N ILE A 24 -6.48 21.07 -0.16
CA ILE A 24 -7.34 20.32 0.76
C ILE A 24 -8.73 20.11 0.16
N VAL A 25 -9.13 18.84 0.09
CA VAL A 25 -10.51 18.42 -0.19
C VAL A 25 -11.18 18.02 1.12
N VAL A 26 -12.39 18.53 1.37
CA VAL A 26 -13.18 18.14 2.55
C VAL A 26 -13.83 16.78 2.28
N PRO A 27 -13.43 15.70 2.97
CA PRO A 27 -13.98 14.38 2.71
C PRO A 27 -15.42 14.24 3.21
N VAL A 28 -16.19 13.41 2.54
CA VAL A 28 -17.56 13.02 2.90
C VAL A 28 -17.58 11.63 3.54
N ALA A 29 -18.73 11.21 4.09
CA ALA A 29 -18.85 9.91 4.77
C ALA A 29 -18.44 8.70 3.91
N ALA A 30 -18.62 8.80 2.59
CA ALA A 30 -18.24 7.75 1.63
C ALA A 30 -16.72 7.61 1.42
N ASP A 31 -15.94 8.58 1.86
CA ASP A 31 -14.46 8.60 1.78
C ASP A 31 -13.81 7.92 3.00
N ALA A 32 -14.62 7.42 3.94
CA ALA A 32 -14.13 6.75 5.13
C ALA A 32 -13.44 5.42 4.77
N ILE A 33 -12.22 5.23 5.26
CA ILE A 33 -11.41 4.03 5.03
C ILE A 33 -11.48 3.13 6.27
N LYS A 34 -11.83 1.86 6.06
CA LYS A 34 -11.83 0.87 7.14
C LYS A 34 -10.41 0.36 7.39
N VAL A 35 -9.79 0.84 8.46
CA VAL A 35 -8.36 0.61 8.75
C VAL A 35 -8.11 -0.25 9.99
N SER A 36 -6.94 -0.87 10.04
CA SER A 36 -6.30 -1.45 11.22
C SER A 36 -4.85 -0.98 11.33
N ASP A 37 -4.20 -1.23 12.47
CA ASP A 37 -2.76 -1.03 12.66
C ASP A 37 -2.28 0.39 12.30
N VAL A 38 -2.99 1.41 12.79
CA VAL A 38 -2.74 2.80 12.42
C VAL A 38 -1.63 3.42 13.26
N THR A 39 -0.66 4.00 12.59
CA THR A 39 0.41 4.84 13.16
C THR A 39 0.36 6.21 12.48
N LEU A 40 0.19 7.27 13.27
CA LEU A 40 0.25 8.65 12.80
C LEU A 40 1.50 9.31 13.38
N THR A 41 2.35 9.86 12.52
CA THR A 41 3.48 10.71 12.90
C THR A 41 3.07 12.17 12.75
N PRO A 42 2.80 12.89 13.86
CA PRO A 42 2.15 14.22 13.79
C PRO A 42 3.00 15.31 13.13
N ILE A 43 4.33 15.21 13.25
CA ILE A 43 5.35 16.08 12.67
C ILE A 43 6.53 15.18 12.28
N GLU A 44 7.03 15.37 11.07
CA GLU A 44 8.30 14.85 10.57
C GLU A 44 8.99 15.99 9.80
N GLY A 45 10.33 16.01 9.81
CA GLY A 45 11.11 17.07 9.19
C GLY A 45 12.57 17.05 9.62
N ASP A 46 13.37 17.89 8.97
CA ASP A 46 14.77 18.14 9.29
C ASP A 46 14.85 19.32 10.26
N GLU A 47 15.79 19.21 11.19
CA GLU A 47 16.16 20.28 12.12
C GLU A 47 17.59 20.74 11.82
N VAL A 48 17.81 22.06 11.90
CA VAL A 48 19.14 22.66 11.80
C VAL A 48 19.48 23.34 13.10
N GLU A 49 20.64 23.00 13.68
CA GLU A 49 21.19 23.67 14.85
C GLU A 49 21.81 25.02 14.45
N GLU A 50 21.60 26.05 15.26
CA GLU A 50 22.13 27.39 14.99
C GLU A 50 23.66 27.49 15.15
N GLY A 51 24.29 26.55 15.86
CA GLY A 51 25.74 26.47 15.99
C GLY A 51 26.39 27.63 16.75
N ILE A 52 25.66 28.27 17.67
CA ILE A 52 26.13 29.44 18.41
C ILE A 52 27.29 29.05 19.34
N VAL A 53 28.45 29.70 19.17
CA VAL A 53 29.60 29.52 20.06
C VAL A 53 29.40 30.33 21.34
N MET A 54 29.23 29.63 22.46
CA MET A 54 29.06 30.24 23.78
C MET A 54 30.35 30.13 24.62
N PRO A 55 30.59 31.04 25.60
CA PRO A 55 31.73 30.94 26.52
C PRO A 55 31.69 29.75 27.48
N HIS A 56 30.67 28.90 27.38
CA HIS A 56 30.46 27.70 28.18
C HIS A 56 29.95 26.56 27.29
N PHE A 57 30.12 25.32 27.73
CA PHE A 57 29.53 24.16 27.05
C PHE A 57 28.00 24.15 27.22
N GLY A 58 27.28 23.76 26.16
CA GLY A 58 25.82 23.68 26.12
C GLY A 58 25.34 23.30 24.72
N ALA A 59 24.08 22.86 24.61
CA ALA A 59 23.44 22.62 23.31
C ALA A 59 23.02 23.95 22.67
N SER A 60 23.08 24.03 21.34
CA SER A 60 22.51 25.15 20.58
C SER A 60 21.02 24.94 20.35
N GLU A 61 20.28 26.03 20.12
CA GLU A 61 18.89 25.96 19.68
C GLU A 61 18.83 25.32 18.27
N SER A 62 17.76 24.55 18.01
CA SER A 62 17.48 23.99 16.69
C SER A 62 16.19 24.58 16.12
N THR A 63 16.13 24.72 14.80
CA THR A 63 14.94 25.17 14.08
C THR A 63 14.53 24.10 13.06
N LEU A 64 13.22 23.82 12.99
CA LEU A 64 12.64 22.95 11.96
C LEU A 64 12.68 23.66 10.61
N VAL A 65 13.37 23.06 9.63
CA VAL A 65 13.53 23.62 8.28
C VAL A 65 12.61 22.95 7.26
N THR A 66 12.17 21.72 7.53
CA THR A 66 11.14 21.04 6.74
C THR A 66 10.03 20.54 7.66
N LEU A 67 8.80 20.47 7.15
CA LEU A 67 7.65 20.13 7.98
C LEU A 67 6.58 19.38 7.16
N TYR A 68 6.42 18.09 7.46
CA TYR A 68 5.44 17.24 6.80
C TYR A 68 4.88 16.20 7.76
N ARG A 69 3.99 15.34 7.25
CA ARG A 69 3.34 14.28 8.02
C ARG A 69 3.44 12.94 7.34
N LYS A 70 3.50 11.90 8.17
CA LYS A 70 3.40 10.50 7.76
C LYS A 70 2.25 9.81 8.46
N ILE A 71 1.56 8.95 7.73
CA ILE A 71 0.58 8.02 8.30
C ILE A 71 0.74 6.65 7.66
N ALA A 72 0.75 5.62 8.50
CA ALA A 72 0.77 4.23 8.08
C ALA A 72 -0.46 3.51 8.63
N PHE A 73 -1.07 2.65 7.82
CA PHE A 73 -2.24 1.86 8.23
C PHE A 73 -2.45 0.67 7.31
N SER A 74 -3.20 -0.31 7.78
CA SER A 74 -3.59 -1.48 7.00
C SER A 74 -5.08 -1.46 6.62
N VAL A 75 -5.40 -1.98 5.44
CA VAL A 75 -6.77 -2.23 4.96
C VAL A 75 -6.89 -3.70 4.61
N GLY A 76 -8.05 -4.31 4.90
CA GLY A 76 -8.28 -5.71 4.56
C GLY A 76 -8.23 -5.96 3.04
N PHE A 77 -7.52 -7.01 2.63
CA PHE A 77 -7.45 -7.44 1.24
C PHE A 77 -8.69 -8.26 0.90
N ALA A 78 -9.63 -7.64 0.19
CA ALA A 78 -10.95 -8.18 -0.11
C ALA A 78 -11.44 -7.57 -1.41
N GLY A 79 -12.29 -8.28 -2.16
CA GLY A 79 -12.86 -7.73 -3.39
C GLY A 79 -14.10 -6.87 -3.12
N VAL A 80 -14.99 -6.82 -4.10
CA VAL A 80 -16.22 -6.00 -4.06
C VAL A 80 -17.45 -6.84 -3.77
N GLY A 81 -18.51 -6.21 -3.24
CA GLY A 81 -19.78 -6.88 -2.97
C GLY A 81 -20.65 -7.09 -4.21
N VAL A 82 -20.51 -6.19 -5.20
CA VAL A 82 -21.24 -6.21 -6.47
C VAL A 82 -20.24 -6.05 -7.61
N ALA A 83 -20.31 -6.92 -8.62
CA ALA A 83 -19.39 -6.91 -9.77
C ALA A 83 -19.38 -5.54 -10.48
N GLY A 84 -18.21 -5.12 -10.97
CA GLY A 84 -18.00 -3.82 -11.61
C GLY A 84 -18.12 -2.59 -10.69
N THR A 85 -18.18 -2.79 -9.37
CA THR A 85 -18.11 -1.70 -8.39
C THR A 85 -16.65 -1.38 -8.09
N ILE A 86 -16.31 -0.10 -7.95
CA ILE A 86 -14.97 0.32 -7.54
C ILE A 86 -14.75 -0.01 -6.05
N PRO A 87 -13.66 -0.70 -5.67
CA PRO A 87 -13.39 -1.05 -4.28
C PRO A 87 -13.12 0.17 -3.41
N GLY A 88 -13.42 0.07 -2.11
CA GLY A 88 -13.27 1.18 -1.15
C GLY A 88 -11.83 1.70 -0.97
N TYR A 89 -10.83 0.87 -1.28
CA TYR A 89 -9.40 1.23 -1.22
C TYR A 89 -8.84 1.77 -2.55
N ALA A 90 -9.66 1.92 -3.60
CA ALA A 90 -9.19 2.37 -4.91
C ALA A 90 -8.46 3.72 -4.85
N THR A 91 -8.99 4.67 -4.08
CA THR A 91 -8.37 5.98 -3.85
C THR A 91 -6.95 5.87 -3.29
N LEU A 92 -6.70 4.90 -2.41
CA LEU A 92 -5.38 4.68 -1.82
C LEU A 92 -4.39 4.13 -2.82
N LEU A 93 -4.80 3.13 -3.61
CA LEU A 93 -3.95 2.56 -4.65
C LEU A 93 -3.59 3.61 -5.71
N ARG A 94 -4.53 4.51 -6.04
CA ARG A 94 -4.30 5.61 -6.97
C ARG A 94 -3.22 6.59 -6.48
N ALA A 95 -3.28 6.96 -5.20
CA ALA A 95 -2.23 7.75 -4.55
C ALA A 95 -0.92 6.97 -4.29
N CYS A 96 -0.89 5.67 -4.61
CA CYS A 96 0.30 4.83 -4.65
C CYS A 96 0.72 4.52 -6.11
N ALA A 97 0.55 5.47 -7.03
CA ALA A 97 0.98 5.35 -8.44
C ALA A 97 0.36 4.15 -9.18
N ALA A 98 -0.92 3.87 -8.92
CA ALA A 98 -1.71 2.91 -9.70
C ALA A 98 -2.86 3.59 -10.45
N SER A 99 -3.08 3.24 -11.70
CA SER A 99 -4.33 3.53 -12.39
C SER A 99 -5.50 2.74 -11.80
N ALA A 100 -6.73 3.15 -12.10
CA ALA A 100 -7.92 2.37 -11.82
C ALA A 100 -8.85 2.38 -13.05
N THR A 101 -8.90 1.27 -13.77
CA THR A 101 -9.76 1.10 -14.95
C THR A 101 -10.96 0.24 -14.57
N ASN A 102 -12.16 0.83 -14.53
CA ASN A 102 -13.38 0.13 -14.15
C ASN A 102 -14.24 -0.25 -15.36
N THR A 103 -14.58 -1.52 -15.46
CA THR A 103 -15.63 -2.04 -16.34
C THR A 103 -16.87 -2.29 -15.50
N ALA A 104 -17.89 -1.44 -15.65
CA ALA A 104 -19.09 -1.50 -14.83
C ALA A 104 -20.03 -2.63 -15.26
N ALA A 105 -20.78 -3.19 -14.30
CA ALA A 105 -21.93 -4.04 -14.61
C ALA A 105 -22.96 -3.24 -15.46
N PRO A 106 -23.72 -3.89 -16.37
CA PRO A 106 -23.92 -5.33 -16.52
C PRO A 106 -22.98 -6.04 -17.51
N ASP A 107 -21.77 -5.52 -17.76
CA ASP A 107 -20.78 -6.21 -18.60
C ASP A 107 -20.48 -7.63 -18.08
N PRO A 108 -20.38 -8.66 -18.95
CA PRO A 108 -20.06 -10.03 -18.53
C PRO A 108 -18.69 -10.15 -17.82
N ASP A 109 -17.76 -9.24 -18.10
CA ASP A 109 -16.42 -9.18 -17.52
C ASP A 109 -16.25 -7.97 -16.57
N ALA A 110 -17.34 -7.55 -15.90
CA ALA A 110 -17.36 -6.41 -14.99
C ALA A 110 -16.32 -6.54 -13.85
N LYS A 111 -15.32 -5.66 -13.85
CA LYS A 111 -14.14 -5.69 -12.97
C LYS A 111 -13.47 -4.32 -12.85
N THR A 112 -12.69 -4.12 -11.81
CA THR A 112 -11.73 -3.00 -11.72
C THR A 112 -10.31 -3.53 -11.84
N VAL A 113 -9.52 -2.98 -12.77
CA VAL A 113 -8.10 -3.30 -12.95
C VAL A 113 -7.25 -2.12 -12.47
N PHE A 114 -6.28 -2.40 -11.60
CA PHE A 114 -5.23 -1.48 -11.21
C PHE A 114 -3.92 -1.89 -11.84
N ALA A 115 -3.23 -0.96 -12.48
CA ALA A 115 -1.92 -1.16 -13.08
C ALA A 115 -1.02 0.03 -12.75
N PRO A 116 0.31 -0.13 -12.71
CA PRO A 116 1.21 0.97 -12.43
C PRO A 116 1.04 2.15 -13.39
N VAL A 117 1.35 3.36 -12.93
CA VAL A 117 1.44 4.56 -13.77
C VAL A 117 2.74 5.31 -13.49
N THR A 118 3.25 6.02 -14.49
CA THR A 118 4.44 6.90 -14.35
C THR A 118 4.03 8.36 -14.27
N ASP A 119 3.08 8.77 -15.09
CA ASP A 119 2.59 10.14 -15.21
C ASP A 119 1.22 10.30 -14.53
N ASP A 120 0.83 11.55 -14.30
CA ASP A 120 -0.46 11.92 -13.72
C ASP A 120 -0.78 11.19 -12.41
N ILE A 121 0.25 10.94 -11.60
CA ILE A 121 0.11 10.30 -10.29
C ILE A 121 -0.74 11.19 -9.40
N GLU A 122 -1.91 10.68 -9.06
CA GLU A 122 -2.88 11.39 -8.23
C GLU A 122 -2.39 11.53 -6.79
N SER A 123 -2.79 12.61 -6.16
CA SER A 123 -2.58 12.87 -4.74
C SER A 123 -3.91 12.83 -3.99
N VAL A 124 -3.82 12.62 -2.69
CA VAL A 124 -5.01 12.60 -1.81
C VAL A 124 -4.86 13.55 -0.64
N THR A 125 -6.00 14.04 -0.18
CA THR A 125 -6.14 14.64 1.13
C THR A 125 -6.53 13.54 2.12
N ILE A 126 -5.80 13.41 3.23
CA ILE A 126 -6.09 12.44 4.30
C ILE A 126 -6.48 13.19 5.58
N TYR A 127 -7.62 12.82 6.15
CA TYR A 127 -8.11 13.30 7.44
C TYR A 127 -8.08 12.15 8.45
N ALA A 128 -7.25 12.28 9.49
CA ALA A 128 -7.23 11.40 10.65
C ALA A 128 -7.84 12.13 11.84
N VAL A 129 -9.06 11.77 12.23
CA VAL A 129 -9.75 12.36 13.39
C VAL A 129 -9.65 11.42 14.58
N MET A 130 -8.79 11.74 15.55
CA MET A 130 -8.60 10.97 16.79
C MET A 130 -9.28 11.68 17.96
N ASP A 131 -10.41 11.14 18.42
CA ASP A 131 -11.18 11.69 19.55
C ASP A 131 -11.38 13.21 19.44
N LYS A 132 -11.82 13.65 18.25
CA LYS A 132 -12.03 15.06 17.83
C LYS A 132 -10.79 15.90 17.52
N GLN A 133 -9.58 15.36 17.67
CA GLN A 133 -8.38 16.00 17.11
C GLN A 133 -8.25 15.64 15.64
N LEU A 134 -8.29 16.64 14.76
CA LEU A 134 -8.14 16.50 13.32
C LEU A 134 -6.68 16.74 12.92
N TYR A 135 -6.09 15.70 12.36
CA TYR A 135 -4.81 15.75 11.65
C TYR A 135 -5.11 15.64 10.16
N LYS A 136 -4.75 16.66 9.40
CA LYS A 136 -4.95 16.71 7.94
C LYS A 136 -3.62 16.78 7.21
N MET A 137 -3.57 16.17 6.04
CA MET A 137 -2.45 16.26 5.10
C MET A 137 -3.01 16.38 3.69
N ALA A 138 -2.42 17.26 2.90
CA ALA A 138 -2.72 17.46 1.48
C ALA A 138 -1.52 17.00 0.64
N GLY A 139 -1.73 16.82 -0.66
CA GLY A 139 -0.68 16.38 -1.58
C GLY A 139 -0.13 15.01 -1.22
N ALA A 140 -0.89 14.18 -0.51
CA ALA A 140 -0.37 12.95 0.04
C ALA A 140 -0.21 11.89 -1.05
N ARG A 141 0.98 11.29 -1.10
CA ARG A 141 1.32 10.15 -1.97
C ARG A 141 2.03 9.09 -1.14
N GLY A 142 1.98 7.84 -1.59
CA GLY A 142 2.38 6.73 -0.75
C GLY A 142 2.93 5.51 -1.47
N ASN A 143 3.31 4.53 -0.66
CA ASN A 143 3.64 3.20 -1.10
C ASN A 143 2.61 2.19 -0.57
N CYS A 144 2.41 1.09 -1.32
CA CYS A 144 1.53 0.00 -0.93
C CYS A 144 2.30 -1.32 -0.91
N LYS A 145 2.14 -2.06 0.18
CA LYS A 145 2.57 -3.46 0.32
C LYS A 145 1.37 -4.35 0.51
N ILE A 146 1.41 -5.56 -0.04
CA ILE A 146 0.34 -6.55 0.05
C ILE A 146 0.92 -7.81 0.69
N ALA A 147 0.33 -8.21 1.81
CA ALA A 147 0.70 -9.41 2.53
C ALA A 147 -0.43 -10.44 2.46
N VAL A 148 -0.14 -11.60 1.88
CA VAL A 148 -1.07 -12.74 1.74
C VAL A 148 -0.45 -13.99 2.34
N ASP A 149 -0.37 -14.01 3.66
CA ASP A 149 0.27 -15.09 4.43
C ASP A 149 -0.74 -16.15 4.88
N ALA A 150 -0.35 -17.43 4.78
CA ALA A 150 -1.20 -18.54 5.19
C ALA A 150 -1.60 -18.44 6.66
N LYS A 151 -2.85 -18.82 6.98
CA LYS A 151 -3.45 -18.75 8.33
C LYS A 151 -3.63 -17.31 8.86
N GLN A 152 -3.46 -16.29 8.02
CA GLN A 152 -3.72 -14.89 8.36
C GLN A 152 -4.88 -14.31 7.54
N ILE A 153 -5.32 -13.11 7.93
CA ILE A 153 -6.16 -12.27 7.09
C ILE A 153 -5.24 -11.42 6.21
N PRO A 154 -5.38 -11.46 4.87
CA PRO A 154 -4.51 -10.69 4.00
C PRO A 154 -4.80 -9.19 4.10
N LYS A 155 -3.77 -8.37 3.92
CA LYS A 155 -3.83 -6.92 4.13
C LYS A 155 -3.08 -6.16 3.05
N TYR A 156 -3.66 -5.03 2.62
CA TYR A 156 -2.91 -3.91 2.07
C TYR A 156 -2.31 -3.12 3.24
N GLN A 157 -1.05 -2.76 3.14
CA GLN A 157 -0.32 -1.94 4.09
C GLN A 157 0.12 -0.67 3.36
N PHE A 158 -0.36 0.47 3.83
CA PHE A 158 -0.11 1.76 3.22
C PHE A 158 0.79 2.60 4.09
N GLU A 159 1.68 3.35 3.47
CA GLU A 159 2.44 4.43 4.09
C GLU A 159 2.35 5.67 3.20
N PHE A 160 1.80 6.75 3.75
CA PHE A 160 1.60 8.01 3.06
C PHE A 160 2.46 9.11 3.68
N THR A 161 3.04 9.93 2.82
CA THR A 161 3.68 11.20 3.18
C THR A 161 2.86 12.33 2.57
N GLY A 162 2.72 13.46 3.25
CA GLY A 162 1.98 14.62 2.75
C GLY A 162 2.23 15.87 3.58
N GLY A 163 1.72 17.00 3.10
CA GLY A 163 1.95 18.32 3.70
C GLY A 163 1.43 18.43 5.13
N PHE A 164 2.10 19.24 5.93
CA PHE A 164 1.67 19.53 7.30
C PHE A 164 0.60 20.63 7.32
N PHE A 165 -0.34 20.52 8.25
CA PHE A 165 -1.32 21.56 8.59
C PHE A 165 -1.52 21.65 10.10
N PRO A 166 -1.79 22.79 10.72
CA PRO A 166 -2.07 22.83 12.16
C PRO A 166 -3.19 21.86 12.59
N VAL A 167 -3.04 21.25 13.77
CA VAL A 167 -4.05 20.34 14.33
C VAL A 167 -5.28 21.16 14.74
N GLU A 168 -6.47 20.67 14.40
CA GLU A 168 -7.74 21.34 14.67
C GLU A 168 -8.63 20.49 15.57
N VAL A 169 -9.46 21.11 16.41
CA VAL A 169 -10.45 20.40 17.22
C VAL A 169 -11.81 20.50 16.54
N VAL A 170 -12.39 19.35 16.16
CA VAL A 170 -13.71 19.31 15.54
C VAL A 170 -14.82 19.16 16.59
N ALA A 171 -16.00 19.72 16.31
CA ALA A 171 -17.13 19.64 17.24
C ALA A 171 -17.62 18.19 17.45
N ASN A 172 -17.66 17.42 16.36
CA ASN A 172 -18.17 16.05 16.29
C ASN A 172 -17.21 15.14 15.54
N MET A 173 -17.23 13.85 15.86
CA MET A 173 -16.58 12.85 15.03
C MET A 173 -17.24 12.83 13.64
N PRO A 174 -16.45 12.65 12.56
CA PRO A 174 -17.01 12.59 11.20
C PRO A 174 -17.92 11.37 11.05
N ALA A 175 -18.95 11.51 10.21
CA ALA A 175 -19.75 10.38 9.78
C ALA A 175 -18.92 9.44 8.89
N VAL A 176 -19.13 8.13 9.00
CA VAL A 176 -18.37 7.11 8.26
C VAL A 176 -19.30 6.12 7.56
N ASN A 177 -18.98 5.74 6.33
CA ASN A 177 -19.69 4.72 5.57
C ASN A 177 -18.70 3.69 5.00
N TYR A 178 -18.74 2.47 5.55
CA TYR A 178 -17.86 1.37 5.13
C TYR A 178 -18.52 0.35 4.20
N SER A 179 -19.64 0.69 3.55
CA SER A 179 -20.38 -0.23 2.67
C SER A 179 -19.55 -0.80 1.50
N LYS A 180 -18.51 -0.08 1.06
CA LYS A 180 -17.57 -0.53 0.03
C LYS A 180 -16.54 -1.56 0.53
N PHE A 181 -16.42 -1.79 1.84
CA PHE A 181 -15.43 -2.70 2.42
C PHE A 181 -16.07 -4.04 2.78
N GLN A 182 -15.75 -5.07 1.99
CA GLN A 182 -16.17 -6.43 2.28
C GLN A 182 -15.37 -7.04 3.43
N LYS A 183 -15.91 -8.10 4.04
CA LYS A 183 -15.18 -8.86 5.07
C LYS A 183 -14.05 -9.64 4.38
N PRO A 184 -12.77 -9.42 4.74
CA PRO A 184 -11.68 -10.23 4.23
C PRO A 184 -11.86 -11.70 4.62
N ILE A 185 -11.49 -12.61 3.71
CA ILE A 185 -11.47 -14.05 3.98
C ILE A 185 -10.04 -14.47 4.34
N GLY A 186 -9.89 -15.47 5.19
CA GLY A 186 -8.56 -15.92 5.62
C GLY A 186 -7.80 -16.63 4.48
N VAL A 187 -6.48 -16.53 4.46
CA VAL A 187 -5.63 -17.25 3.49
C VAL A 187 -5.56 -18.72 3.87
N ASN A 188 -6.11 -19.58 3.01
CA ASN A 188 -6.11 -21.03 3.16
C ASN A 188 -6.31 -21.70 1.80
N LYS A 189 -6.23 -23.04 1.77
CA LYS A 189 -6.36 -23.85 0.53
C LYS A 189 -7.65 -23.60 -0.26
N LEU A 190 -8.75 -23.27 0.42
CA LEU A 190 -10.04 -23.01 -0.25
C LEU A 190 -10.10 -21.62 -0.87
N ASN A 191 -9.39 -20.65 -0.27
CA ASN A 191 -9.54 -19.23 -0.59
C ASN A 191 -8.42 -18.66 -1.46
N THR A 192 -7.27 -19.32 -1.54
CA THR A 192 -6.07 -18.74 -2.18
C THR A 192 -5.35 -19.76 -3.04
N THR A 193 -5.01 -19.37 -4.27
CA THR A 193 -4.15 -20.11 -5.18
C THR A 193 -3.01 -19.21 -5.65
N LEU A 194 -1.84 -19.80 -5.87
CA LEU A 194 -0.67 -19.11 -6.40
C LEU A 194 -0.03 -19.98 -7.48
N ALA A 195 0.11 -19.45 -8.69
CA ALA A 195 0.84 -20.06 -9.78
C ALA A 195 2.10 -19.24 -10.09
N ILE A 196 3.25 -19.91 -10.22
CA ILE A 196 4.52 -19.33 -10.64
C ILE A 196 5.02 -20.13 -11.83
N ASP A 197 5.10 -19.52 -13.01
CA ASP A 197 5.48 -20.19 -14.26
C ASP A 197 4.67 -21.48 -14.53
N GLY A 198 3.36 -21.40 -14.28
CA GLY A 198 2.41 -22.51 -14.39
C GLY A 198 2.46 -23.54 -13.25
N TYR A 199 3.42 -23.45 -12.33
CA TYR A 199 3.49 -24.33 -11.14
C TYR A 199 2.60 -23.80 -10.02
N GLU A 200 1.66 -24.63 -9.56
CA GLU A 200 0.82 -24.31 -8.39
C GLU A 200 1.61 -24.46 -7.08
N ALA A 201 2.00 -23.33 -6.49
CA ALA A 201 2.83 -23.28 -5.31
C ALA A 201 2.03 -23.51 -4.02
N ALA A 202 2.47 -24.47 -3.21
CA ALA A 202 2.02 -24.61 -1.82
C ALA A 202 2.69 -23.54 -0.94
N ALA A 203 2.23 -22.30 -1.08
CA ALA A 203 2.82 -21.12 -0.47
C ALA A 203 2.37 -20.89 0.98
N SER A 204 3.32 -20.46 1.81
CA SER A 204 3.09 -19.99 3.17
C SER A 204 3.07 -18.46 3.26
N SER A 205 3.74 -17.78 2.34
CA SER A 205 3.88 -16.31 2.31
C SER A 205 3.89 -15.80 0.88
N PHE A 206 3.23 -14.66 0.66
CA PHE A 206 3.27 -13.86 -0.55
C PHE A 206 3.31 -12.39 -0.14
N GLN A 207 4.41 -11.72 -0.47
CA GLN A 207 4.68 -10.34 -0.09
C GLN A 207 4.97 -9.53 -1.35
N PHE A 208 4.04 -8.67 -1.74
CA PHE A 208 4.19 -7.82 -2.91
C PHE A 208 4.35 -6.36 -2.47
N ASP A 209 5.41 -5.70 -2.92
CA ASP A 209 5.68 -4.29 -2.68
C ASP A 209 5.63 -3.53 -4.01
N PHE A 210 4.83 -2.47 -4.06
CA PHE A 210 4.82 -1.56 -5.22
C PHE A 210 6.20 -0.93 -5.40
N GLY A 211 6.92 -0.69 -4.31
CA GLY A 211 8.30 -0.19 -4.33
C GLY A 211 8.39 1.26 -4.78
N ASN A 212 7.39 2.08 -4.49
CA ASN A 212 7.39 3.51 -4.80
C ASN A 212 8.41 4.26 -3.94
N GLN A 213 9.21 5.10 -4.57
CA GLN A 213 10.11 6.05 -3.90
C GLN A 213 9.35 7.35 -3.67
N VAL A 214 8.78 7.49 -2.47
CA VAL A 214 8.05 8.70 -2.05
C VAL A 214 9.05 9.70 -1.46
N VAL A 215 9.16 10.87 -2.07
CA VAL A 215 10.11 11.92 -1.66
C VAL A 215 9.34 13.19 -1.32
N LYS A 216 9.62 13.75 -0.16
CA LYS A 216 9.20 15.09 0.18
C LYS A 216 10.19 16.09 -0.42
N GLN A 217 9.69 16.99 -1.26
CA GLN A 217 10.46 18.12 -1.78
C GLN A 217 10.10 19.36 -0.98
N ASP A 218 11.10 19.91 -0.29
CA ASP A 218 11.04 21.16 0.46
C ASP A 218 12.07 22.13 -0.12
N LEU A 219 11.74 22.72 -1.25
CA LEU A 219 12.55 23.72 -1.95
C LEU A 219 11.96 25.12 -1.67
N MET A 220 12.75 26.17 -1.87
CA MET A 220 12.34 27.56 -1.58
C MET A 220 10.99 27.99 -2.18
N SER A 221 10.59 27.40 -3.31
CA SER A 221 9.34 27.70 -4.02
C SER A 221 8.42 26.50 -4.21
N ILE A 222 8.83 25.30 -3.75
CA ILE A 222 8.10 24.05 -3.98
C ILE A 222 8.03 23.28 -2.67
N ASP A 223 6.81 23.01 -2.24
CA ASP A 223 6.48 22.12 -1.13
C ASP A 223 5.54 21.05 -1.71
N ALA A 224 6.11 19.89 -2.06
CA ALA A 224 5.36 18.81 -2.71
C ALA A 224 5.83 17.44 -2.19
N THR A 225 4.97 16.44 -2.29
CA THR A 225 5.35 15.03 -2.10
C THR A 225 5.23 14.32 -3.44
N GLU A 226 6.34 13.83 -3.97
CA GLU A 226 6.44 13.23 -5.29
C GLU A 226 6.78 11.74 -5.20
N ILE A 227 6.34 10.95 -6.19
CA ILE A 227 6.85 9.60 -6.39
C ILE A 227 7.88 9.68 -7.52
N THR A 228 9.15 9.57 -7.18
CA THR A 228 10.26 9.83 -8.13
C THR A 228 10.75 8.58 -8.85
N GLY A 229 10.26 7.43 -8.45
CA GLY A 229 10.66 6.14 -9.01
C GLY A 229 9.86 5.00 -8.42
N ARG A 230 9.96 3.84 -9.06
CA ARG A 230 9.31 2.62 -8.63
C ARG A 230 10.22 1.43 -8.93
N SER A 231 10.33 0.51 -7.98
CA SER A 231 10.98 -0.79 -8.18
C SER A 231 10.13 -1.87 -7.50
N SER A 232 9.10 -2.34 -8.19
CA SER A 232 8.18 -3.34 -7.64
C SER A 232 8.87 -4.68 -7.40
N THR A 233 8.62 -5.26 -6.23
CA THR A 233 9.23 -6.53 -5.81
C THR A 233 8.19 -7.48 -5.28
N LEU A 234 8.43 -8.77 -5.48
CA LEU A 234 7.60 -9.84 -4.97
C LEU A 234 8.50 -10.81 -4.21
N ASN A 235 8.07 -11.28 -3.06
CA ASN A 235 8.75 -12.35 -2.34
C ASN A 235 7.75 -13.43 -1.97
N VAL A 236 8.05 -14.68 -2.32
CA VAL A 236 7.16 -15.82 -2.07
C VAL A 236 7.92 -16.91 -1.35
N THR A 237 7.32 -17.45 -0.29
CA THR A 237 7.82 -18.66 0.38
C THR A 237 6.86 -19.80 0.14
N PHE A 238 7.35 -20.94 -0.36
CA PHE A 238 6.55 -22.12 -0.65
C PHE A 238 7.38 -23.41 -0.49
N ARG A 239 6.71 -24.56 -0.48
CA ARG A 239 7.42 -25.86 -0.43
C ARG A 239 8.32 -26.02 -1.64
N ASN A 240 9.59 -26.31 -1.39
CA ASN A 240 10.54 -26.49 -2.48
C ASN A 240 10.16 -27.70 -3.35
N THR A 241 10.60 -27.68 -4.60
CA THR A 241 10.47 -28.80 -5.54
C THR A 241 11.83 -29.45 -5.78
N SER A 242 11.83 -30.68 -6.28
CA SER A 242 13.04 -31.23 -6.89
C SER A 242 13.34 -30.48 -8.19
N ALA A 243 14.62 -30.44 -8.57
CA ALA A 243 15.06 -29.83 -9.82
C ALA A 243 14.42 -30.50 -11.06
N ASP A 244 14.10 -31.79 -10.98
CA ASP A 244 13.41 -32.53 -12.06
C ASP A 244 11.96 -32.05 -12.29
N VAL A 245 11.31 -31.49 -11.27
CA VAL A 245 9.96 -30.92 -11.39
C VAL A 245 10.04 -29.45 -11.79
N LYS A 246 10.83 -28.66 -11.05
CA LYS A 246 11.10 -27.25 -11.35
C LYS A 246 12.40 -26.85 -10.68
N ASP A 247 13.39 -26.46 -11.48
CA ASP A 247 14.69 -26.01 -10.98
C ASP A 247 14.71 -24.49 -10.75
N TRP A 248 14.32 -24.09 -9.55
CA TRP A 248 14.33 -22.67 -9.14
C TRP A 248 15.74 -22.06 -9.11
N ILE A 249 16.77 -22.87 -8.87
CA ILE A 249 18.15 -22.38 -8.80
C ILE A 249 18.64 -22.05 -10.21
N GLU A 250 18.40 -22.94 -11.18
CA GLU A 250 18.77 -22.70 -12.57
C GLU A 250 18.01 -21.50 -13.15
N MET A 251 16.70 -21.39 -12.86
CA MET A 251 15.90 -20.23 -13.23
C MET A 251 16.46 -18.92 -12.66
N ALA A 252 16.92 -18.93 -11.41
CA ALA A 252 17.59 -17.78 -10.81
C ALA A 252 18.95 -17.49 -11.47
N ARG A 253 19.74 -18.53 -11.78
CA ARG A 253 21.07 -18.40 -12.39
C ARG A 253 21.00 -17.73 -13.76
N VAL A 254 19.98 -18.06 -14.57
CA VAL A 254 19.76 -17.45 -15.88
C VAL A 254 18.93 -16.17 -15.81
N GLY A 255 18.43 -15.78 -14.64
CA GLY A 255 17.59 -14.61 -14.44
C GLY A 255 16.27 -14.70 -15.21
N ALA A 256 15.64 -15.87 -15.21
CA ALA A 256 14.39 -16.15 -15.91
C ALA A 256 13.29 -15.18 -15.47
N LYS A 257 12.51 -14.68 -16.44
CA LYS A 257 11.30 -13.88 -16.20
C LYS A 257 10.09 -14.77 -16.44
N VAL A 258 9.22 -14.86 -15.45
CA VAL A 258 8.08 -15.80 -15.49
C VAL A 258 6.78 -15.14 -15.05
N PRO A 259 5.62 -15.64 -15.51
CA PRO A 259 4.34 -15.17 -15.05
C PRO A 259 4.07 -15.65 -13.62
N VAL A 260 3.55 -14.76 -12.79
CA VAL A 260 3.01 -15.05 -11.46
C VAL A 260 1.55 -14.65 -11.42
N LEU A 261 0.70 -15.51 -10.86
CA LEU A 261 -0.70 -15.23 -10.63
C LEU A 261 -1.11 -15.70 -9.23
N LEU A 262 -1.47 -14.75 -8.38
CA LEU A 262 -2.18 -15.01 -7.13
C LEU A 262 -3.66 -14.77 -7.37
N THR A 263 -4.53 -15.68 -6.93
CA THR A 263 -5.97 -15.44 -6.85
C THR A 263 -6.44 -15.71 -5.43
N HIS A 264 -7.15 -14.75 -4.84
CA HIS A 264 -7.72 -14.84 -3.52
C HIS A 264 -9.21 -14.52 -3.55
N GLY A 265 -10.05 -15.49 -3.21
CA GLY A 265 -11.50 -15.43 -3.38
C GLY A 265 -12.06 -16.75 -3.90
N GLN A 266 -13.38 -16.92 -3.79
CA GLN A 266 -14.07 -18.14 -4.25
C GLN A 266 -15.16 -17.87 -5.30
N ALA A 267 -15.61 -16.62 -5.42
CA ALA A 267 -16.78 -16.26 -6.21
C ALA A 267 -16.43 -15.19 -7.25
N ALA A 268 -17.37 -14.89 -8.14
CA ALA A 268 -17.24 -13.76 -9.07
C ALA A 268 -17.12 -12.41 -8.34
N THR A 269 -17.54 -12.35 -7.07
CA THR A 269 -17.39 -11.18 -6.19
C THR A 269 -16.52 -11.52 -5.00
N ASN A 270 -16.00 -10.48 -4.32
CA ASN A 270 -15.05 -10.62 -3.22
C ASN A 270 -13.80 -11.47 -3.59
N THR A 271 -13.37 -11.37 -4.84
CA THR A 271 -12.14 -12.00 -5.35
C THR A 271 -11.18 -10.91 -5.79
N VAL A 272 -9.91 -11.10 -5.47
CA VAL A 272 -8.82 -10.23 -5.92
C VAL A 272 -7.74 -11.11 -6.53
N SER A 273 -7.27 -10.76 -7.72
CA SER A 273 -6.12 -11.39 -8.34
C SER A 273 -4.98 -10.41 -8.50
N ILE A 274 -3.75 -10.91 -8.36
CA ILE A 274 -2.51 -10.17 -8.61
C ILE A 274 -1.77 -10.94 -9.68
N SER A 275 -1.52 -10.30 -10.81
CA SER A 275 -0.75 -10.87 -11.91
C SER A 275 0.53 -10.07 -12.14
N ALA A 276 1.64 -10.75 -12.34
CA ALA A 276 2.89 -10.14 -12.79
C ALA A 276 3.45 -10.97 -13.95
N PRO A 277 3.38 -10.50 -15.21
CA PRO A 277 3.69 -11.33 -16.37
C PRO A 277 5.18 -11.65 -16.52
N LEU A 278 6.06 -10.77 -16.05
CA LEU A 278 7.51 -10.85 -16.21
C LEU A 278 8.23 -10.70 -14.86
N ALA A 279 7.90 -11.56 -13.89
CA ALA A 279 8.59 -11.61 -12.60
C ALA A 279 9.96 -12.28 -12.78
N GLN A 280 11.03 -11.51 -12.65
CA GLN A 280 12.39 -12.01 -12.74
C GLN A 280 12.76 -12.74 -11.45
N ILE A 281 13.09 -14.03 -11.56
CA ILE A 281 13.52 -14.86 -10.45
C ILE A 281 14.87 -14.37 -9.91
N GLY A 282 14.92 -14.05 -8.63
CA GLY A 282 16.11 -13.70 -7.88
C GLY A 282 16.70 -14.91 -7.15
N LYS A 283 17.72 -14.63 -6.32
CA LYS A 283 18.46 -15.67 -5.60
C LYS A 283 17.58 -16.37 -4.56
N PRO A 284 17.30 -17.68 -4.69
CA PRO A 284 16.49 -18.40 -3.72
C PRO A 284 17.23 -18.60 -2.40
N THR A 285 16.49 -18.61 -1.30
CA THR A 285 16.96 -19.00 0.04
C THR A 285 16.14 -20.19 0.54
N PHE A 286 16.78 -21.11 1.26
CA PHE A 286 16.10 -22.26 1.85
C PHE A 286 15.78 -22.00 3.30
N SER A 287 14.63 -22.50 3.74
CA SER A 287 14.21 -22.51 5.13
C SER A 287 13.59 -23.86 5.48
N ASP A 288 13.49 -24.14 6.77
CA ASP A 288 12.80 -25.33 7.30
C ASP A 288 11.46 -24.90 7.91
N ALA A 289 10.40 -25.64 7.61
CA ALA A 289 9.14 -25.54 8.31
C ALA A 289 8.60 -26.95 8.58
N ASP A 290 8.50 -27.31 9.86
CA ASP A 290 8.03 -28.63 10.31
C ASP A 290 8.84 -29.80 9.70
N GLY A 291 10.14 -29.62 9.48
CA GLY A 291 10.99 -30.63 8.82
C GLY A 291 10.81 -30.73 7.30
N ILE A 292 10.04 -29.83 6.69
CA ILE A 292 9.86 -29.73 5.23
C ILE A 292 10.71 -28.57 4.72
N GLN A 293 11.49 -28.84 3.68
CA GLN A 293 12.26 -27.80 3.00
C GLN A 293 11.33 -26.82 2.28
N MET A 294 11.43 -25.57 2.67
CA MET A 294 10.80 -24.43 2.02
C MET A 294 11.84 -23.69 1.17
N VAL A 295 11.36 -23.03 0.13
CA VAL A 295 12.14 -22.10 -0.68
C VAL A 295 11.48 -20.74 -0.63
N GLU A 296 12.28 -19.71 -0.40
CA GLU A 296 11.92 -18.31 -0.52
C GLU A 296 12.57 -17.77 -1.79
N ILE A 297 11.74 -17.18 -2.66
CA ILE A 297 12.18 -16.65 -3.95
C ILE A 297 11.83 -15.17 -4.00
N PRO A 298 12.83 -14.27 -3.87
CA PRO A 298 12.63 -12.87 -4.20
C PRO A 298 12.58 -12.71 -5.71
N MET A 299 11.70 -11.85 -6.19
CA MET A 299 11.48 -11.55 -7.59
C MET A 299 11.39 -10.05 -7.82
N ARG A 300 11.89 -9.59 -8.96
CA ARG A 300 11.69 -8.21 -9.44
C ARG A 300 10.63 -8.22 -10.51
N LEU A 301 9.64 -7.33 -10.41
CA LEU A 301 8.59 -7.24 -11.42
C LEU A 301 9.08 -6.32 -12.53
N VAL A 302 9.39 -6.88 -13.69
CA VAL A 302 10.00 -6.15 -14.81
C VAL A 302 8.90 -5.77 -15.79
N PRO A 303 8.78 -4.50 -16.22
CA PRO A 303 7.83 -4.14 -17.26
C PRO A 303 8.26 -4.73 -18.61
N SER A 304 7.31 -4.90 -19.52
CA SER A 304 7.62 -5.13 -20.93
C SER A 304 8.03 -3.83 -21.62
N ASP A 305 8.29 -3.90 -22.92
CA ASP A 305 8.60 -2.72 -23.74
C ASP A 305 7.40 -1.76 -23.85
N ALA A 306 6.18 -2.18 -23.48
CA ALA A 306 5.02 -1.30 -23.40
C ALA A 306 5.07 -0.34 -22.19
N GLY A 307 5.84 -0.70 -21.16
CA GLY A 307 5.92 0.05 -19.90
C GLY A 307 4.66 -0.05 -19.04
N ASN A 308 4.81 0.19 -17.73
CA ASN A 308 3.72 0.25 -16.76
C ASN A 308 2.79 -0.99 -16.72
N ASP A 309 3.34 -2.16 -17.07
CA ASP A 309 2.63 -3.43 -17.16
C ASP A 309 3.31 -4.54 -16.34
N GLU A 310 4.20 -4.17 -15.42
CA GLU A 310 4.93 -5.12 -14.57
C GLU A 310 4.02 -5.88 -13.58
N TRP A 311 2.85 -5.32 -13.24
CA TRP A 311 1.83 -5.98 -12.44
C TRP A 311 0.44 -5.44 -12.74
N ALA A 312 -0.58 -6.24 -12.43
CA ALA A 312 -1.97 -5.80 -12.38
C ALA A 312 -2.68 -6.42 -11.18
N ILE A 313 -3.58 -5.65 -10.57
CA ILE A 313 -4.51 -6.13 -9.55
C ILE A 313 -5.92 -6.05 -10.12
N THR A 314 -6.63 -7.17 -10.18
CA THR A 314 -8.01 -7.22 -10.67
C THR A 314 -8.95 -7.55 -9.51
N VAL A 315 -10.08 -6.83 -9.46
CA VAL A 315 -11.13 -6.93 -8.42
C VAL A 315 -12.50 -7.06 -9.06
#